data_AF-A0A9D6FI94-F1
#
_entry.id   AF-A0A9D6FI94-F1
#
_cell.length_a   1.000
_cell.length_b   1.000
_cell.length_c   1.000
_cell.angle_alpha   90.00
_cell.angle_beta   90.00
_cell.angle_gamma   90.00
#
_symmetry.space_group_name_H-M   'P 1'
#
loop_
_entity.id
_entity.type
_entity.pdbx_description
1 polymer ?
#
loop_
_entity_poly.entity_id
_entity_poly.type
_entity_poly.pdbx_seq_one_letter_code
_entity_poly.pdbx_strand_id
1 'polypeptide(L)'
;MMKKFLGAALILCLSVGLGYAQSWRGKGRVEGSVKDPDGKPVVGASIQLKNVKYGGDLKLTTDKDGKWVAGGIRAGDWYVDVSAPGFALKQLSMPISEVNRNKPVDVTLNRDAAAMASAQSAADIAEASAFLSKGNDLFNQGKFPEALAEYQAILAKHPEVQAININIANCYYEMKQPEKAVETLEAALAADPASTEIMTRLGNLYAESGNLEKALAIFGKIDQTAIRNPVTFYNIAVLLFNSGKTNDSLGYLQKAIAVDPNFADGYWQMGLCYANLGDLPKAKEAFTKFLQLAPDSPNAPAAQNILKSL
;
A
#
# COMPACT_ATOMS: atom_id res chain seq x y z
N MET A 1 42.32 -18.80 32.76
CA MET A 1 41.87 -17.38 32.70
C MET A 1 41.11 -17.14 31.40
N MET A 2 40.22 -16.15 31.38
CA MET A 2 39.57 -15.39 30.27
C MET A 2 39.99 -15.70 28.81
N LYS A 3 39.13 -15.63 27.77
CA LYS A 3 37.69 -15.26 27.62
C LYS A 3 37.11 -15.87 26.30
N LYS A 4 35.79 -15.72 26.08
CA LYS A 4 34.95 -16.44 25.08
C LYS A 4 34.83 -15.78 23.67
N PHE A 5 34.03 -16.44 22.80
CA PHE A 5 33.42 -16.04 21.50
C PHE A 5 34.24 -16.42 20.25
N LEU A 6 33.82 -17.30 19.32
CA LEU A 6 32.52 -17.89 18.91
C LEU A 6 31.62 -16.94 18.07
N GLY A 7 31.42 -17.25 16.78
CA GLY A 7 30.37 -16.62 15.96
C GLY A 7 30.62 -16.51 14.44
N ALA A 8 30.18 -17.53 13.69
CA ALA A 8 29.58 -17.50 12.34
C ALA A 8 30.15 -16.66 11.16
N ALA A 9 30.22 -17.30 9.99
CA ALA A 9 30.05 -16.66 8.69
C ALA A 9 29.22 -17.57 7.77
N LEU A 10 28.02 -17.13 7.39
CA LEU A 10 27.17 -17.80 6.40
C LEU A 10 27.59 -17.40 4.98
N ILE A 11 27.53 -18.32 4.02
CA ILE A 11 28.06 -18.19 2.66
C ILE A 11 26.91 -18.01 1.65
N LEU A 12 26.97 -16.93 0.85
CA LEU A 12 26.35 -16.73 -0.50
C LEU A 12 24.80 -16.91 -0.60
N CYS A 13 24.02 -16.44 -1.58
CA CYS A 13 24.16 -15.60 -2.80
C CYS A 13 22.75 -15.01 -3.14
N LEU A 14 22.36 -14.42 -4.29
CA LEU A 14 22.97 -14.16 -5.61
C LEU A 14 22.36 -12.84 -6.20
N SER A 15 23.20 -11.83 -6.44
CA SER A 15 23.11 -10.70 -7.40
C SER A 15 21.89 -10.45 -8.32
N VAL A 16 21.59 -9.16 -8.57
CA VAL A 16 21.46 -8.57 -9.94
C VAL A 16 21.97 -7.11 -9.92
N GLY A 17 22.74 -6.68 -10.92
CA GLY A 17 22.76 -5.24 -11.32
C GLY A 17 23.95 -4.32 -10.98
N LEU A 18 25.11 -4.80 -10.52
CA LEU A 18 26.33 -3.94 -10.37
C LEU A 18 27.25 -4.02 -11.59
N GLY A 19 26.73 -3.54 -12.73
CA GLY A 19 27.29 -3.82 -14.07
C GLY A 19 27.95 -2.66 -14.82
N TYR A 20 28.19 -1.49 -14.21
CA TYR A 20 29.01 -0.43 -14.84
C TYR A 20 29.89 0.37 -13.85
N ALA A 21 31.20 0.28 -14.08
CA ALA A 21 32.22 1.31 -13.82
C ALA A 21 32.45 1.86 -12.39
N GLN A 22 32.95 1.03 -11.46
CA GLN A 22 33.83 1.54 -10.41
C GLN A 22 35.31 1.50 -10.84
N SER A 23 35.84 2.58 -11.44
CA SER A 23 37.28 2.93 -11.42
C SER A 23 37.68 4.20 -12.22
N TRP A 24 36.96 5.33 -12.09
CA TRP A 24 37.37 6.60 -12.74
C TRP A 24 37.29 7.80 -11.78
N ARG A 25 38.10 7.77 -10.71
CA ARG A 25 38.23 8.90 -9.76
C ARG A 25 39.51 9.69 -10.03
N GLY A 26 39.36 10.98 -10.37
CA GLY A 26 40.47 11.93 -10.48
C GLY A 26 40.94 12.40 -9.09
N LYS A 27 41.91 13.33 -9.03
CA LYS A 27 42.39 13.88 -7.74
C LYS A 27 41.67 15.15 -7.27
N GLY A 28 40.73 15.66 -8.05
CA GLY A 28 39.97 16.87 -7.75
C GLY A 28 39.07 16.73 -6.53
N ARG A 29 38.90 17.85 -5.83
CA ARG A 29 37.98 18.01 -4.71
C ARG A 29 37.19 19.30 -4.91
N VAL A 30 35.87 19.24 -4.71
CA VAL A 30 34.98 20.40 -4.64
C VAL A 30 34.15 20.31 -3.37
N GLU A 31 33.81 21.46 -2.82
CA GLU A 31 33.04 21.62 -1.59
C GLU A 31 32.07 22.78 -1.78
N GLY A 32 31.02 22.85 -0.97
CA GLY A 32 30.02 23.91 -1.06
C GLY A 32 29.05 23.88 0.09
N SER A 33 28.12 24.85 0.10
CA SER A 33 27.01 24.89 1.04
C SER A 33 25.70 25.20 0.34
N VAL A 34 24.59 24.71 0.90
CA VAL A 34 23.23 25.00 0.44
C VAL A 34 22.48 25.71 1.55
N LYS A 35 21.89 26.85 1.21
CA LYS A 35 21.13 27.70 2.13
C LYS A 35 19.78 28.09 1.54
N ASP A 36 18.83 28.43 2.39
CA ASP A 36 17.57 29.05 1.99
C ASP A 36 17.73 30.58 1.82
N PRO A 37 16.71 31.31 1.37
CA PRO A 37 16.79 32.77 1.16
C PRO A 37 16.98 33.56 2.47
N ASP A 38 16.64 32.97 3.61
CA ASP A 38 16.87 33.54 4.95
C ASP A 38 18.31 33.28 5.44
N GLY A 39 19.15 32.62 4.63
CA GLY A 39 20.54 32.28 4.95
C GLY A 39 20.70 31.06 5.85
N LYS A 40 19.63 30.34 6.17
CA LYS A 40 19.66 29.12 7.01
C LYS A 40 20.20 27.94 6.21
N PRO A 41 20.95 27.01 6.83
CA PRO A 41 21.38 25.79 6.15
C PRO A 41 20.21 24.92 5.69
N VAL A 42 20.26 24.42 4.45
CA VAL A 42 19.35 23.37 3.98
C VAL A 42 20.02 22.02 4.23
N VAL A 43 19.56 21.31 5.24
CA VAL A 43 20.07 20.00 5.67
C VAL A 43 19.49 18.90 4.77
N GLY A 44 20.31 17.93 4.36
CA GLY A 44 19.87 16.82 3.52
C GLY A 44 19.54 17.17 2.06
N ALA A 45 19.87 18.38 1.59
CA ALA A 45 19.72 18.77 0.18
C ALA A 45 20.54 17.82 -0.70
N SER A 46 19.91 17.30 -1.75
CA SER A 46 20.53 16.39 -2.72
C SER A 46 21.43 17.18 -3.66
N ILE A 47 22.69 16.75 -3.77
CA ILE A 47 23.68 17.28 -4.72
C ILE A 47 23.99 16.18 -5.73
N GLN A 48 23.72 16.43 -7.01
CA GLN A 48 24.02 15.50 -8.09
C GLN A 48 25.04 16.14 -9.05
N LEU A 49 26.25 15.57 -9.10
CA LEU A 49 27.34 16.01 -9.97
C LEU A 49 27.40 15.14 -11.23
N LYS A 50 27.24 15.75 -12.41
CA LYS A 50 27.27 15.07 -13.71
C LYS A 50 28.39 15.58 -14.59
N ASN A 51 29.34 14.72 -14.97
CA ASN A 51 30.42 15.13 -15.87
C ASN A 51 29.94 15.19 -17.33
N VAL A 52 30.11 16.35 -17.97
CA VAL A 52 29.59 16.62 -19.33
C VAL A 52 30.20 15.70 -20.39
N LYS A 53 31.47 15.32 -20.26
CA LYS A 53 32.23 14.59 -21.28
C LYS A 53 32.24 13.07 -21.08
N TYR A 54 32.23 12.61 -19.83
CA TYR A 54 32.46 11.21 -19.46
C TYR A 54 31.25 10.53 -18.80
N GLY A 55 30.14 11.24 -18.57
CA GLY A 55 28.88 10.64 -18.13
C GLY A 55 28.85 10.09 -16.70
N GLY A 56 29.78 10.49 -15.83
CA GLY A 56 29.80 10.09 -14.43
C GLY A 56 28.80 10.86 -13.58
N ASP A 57 28.06 10.16 -12.72
CA ASP A 57 27.05 10.68 -11.78
C ASP A 57 27.49 10.43 -10.32
N LEU A 58 27.71 11.49 -9.54
CA LEU A 58 27.97 11.39 -8.10
C LEU A 58 26.85 12.07 -7.31
N LYS A 59 26.19 11.29 -6.45
CA LYS A 59 25.11 11.74 -5.56
C LYS A 59 25.62 11.88 -4.13
N LEU A 60 25.32 13.03 -3.53
CA LEU A 60 25.68 13.40 -2.16
C LEU A 60 24.50 14.13 -1.51
N THR A 61 24.57 14.30 -0.20
CA THR A 61 23.63 15.12 0.58
C THR A 61 24.38 16.11 1.46
N THR A 62 23.73 17.22 1.81
CA THR A 62 24.29 18.19 2.75
C THR A 62 24.19 17.73 4.20
N ASP A 63 25.19 18.11 5.00
CA ASP A 63 25.24 17.89 6.44
C ASP A 63 24.32 18.86 7.23
N LYS A 64 24.38 18.77 8.56
CA LYS A 64 23.63 19.62 9.50
C LYS A 64 23.92 21.12 9.37
N ASP A 65 25.06 21.50 8.81
CA ASP A 65 25.48 22.88 8.58
C ASP A 65 25.26 23.29 7.12
N GLY A 66 24.53 22.47 6.35
CA GLY A 66 24.19 22.67 4.94
C GLY A 66 25.37 22.44 4.00
N LYS A 67 26.48 21.86 4.48
CA LYS A 67 27.71 21.71 3.69
C LYS A 67 27.80 20.35 3.04
N TRP A 68 28.53 20.30 1.93
CA TRP A 68 28.82 19.07 1.21
C TRP A 68 30.25 19.09 0.66
N VAL A 69 30.84 17.91 0.51
CA VAL A 69 32.20 17.72 0.00
C VAL A 69 32.22 16.53 -0.94
N ALA A 70 32.72 16.74 -2.15
CA ALA A 70 32.95 15.71 -3.13
C ALA A 70 34.47 15.60 -3.41
N GLY A 71 35.02 14.40 -3.26
CA GLY A 71 36.42 14.11 -3.52
C GLY A 71 36.58 12.97 -4.53
N GLY A 72 37.72 12.91 -5.20
CA GLY A 72 37.97 11.89 -6.22
C GLY A 72 37.47 12.27 -7.62
N ILE A 73 37.41 13.56 -7.94
CA ILE A 73 36.73 14.08 -9.13
C ILE A 73 37.72 14.35 -10.25
N ARG A 74 37.32 14.08 -11.50
CA ARG A 74 38.13 14.35 -12.69
C ARG A 74 37.99 15.80 -13.18
N ALA A 75 39.06 16.35 -13.73
CA ALA A 75 39.04 17.65 -14.38
C ALA A 75 38.12 17.69 -15.62
N GLY A 76 37.57 18.87 -15.90
CA GLY A 76 36.61 19.12 -16.98
C GLY A 76 35.32 19.77 -16.45
N ASP A 77 34.33 19.93 -17.32
CA ASP A 77 33.06 20.57 -16.97
C ASP A 77 32.07 19.59 -16.32
N TRP A 78 31.38 20.08 -15.30
CA TRP A 78 30.39 19.35 -14.52
C TRP A 78 29.13 20.19 -14.34
N TYR A 79 27.97 19.57 -14.52
CA TYR A 79 26.71 20.10 -13.99
C TYR A 79 26.57 19.72 -12.52
N VAL A 80 26.03 20.65 -11.73
CA VAL A 80 25.62 20.43 -10.34
C VAL A 80 24.12 20.71 -10.26
N ASP A 81 23.34 19.66 -10.04
CA ASP A 81 21.92 19.77 -9.74
C ASP A 81 21.75 19.74 -8.22
N VAL A 82 21.11 20.77 -7.67
CA VAL A 82 20.83 20.91 -6.23
C VAL A 82 19.32 20.97 -6.02
N SER A 83 18.79 20.06 -5.20
CA SER A 83 17.36 19.98 -4.89
C SER A 83 17.09 19.66 -3.42
N ALA A 84 15.96 20.14 -2.91
CA ALA A 84 15.43 19.82 -1.59
C ALA A 84 13.88 19.96 -1.61
N PRO A 85 13.14 19.22 -0.77
CA PRO A 85 11.68 19.36 -0.67
C PRO A 85 11.28 20.81 -0.35
N GLY A 86 10.30 21.35 -1.07
CA GLY A 86 9.86 22.75 -0.91
C GLY A 86 10.68 23.81 -1.66
N PHE A 87 11.71 23.42 -2.41
CA PHE A 87 12.58 24.34 -3.14
C PHE A 87 12.63 24.05 -4.65
N ALA A 88 12.79 25.09 -5.46
CA ALA A 88 13.05 24.95 -6.88
C ALA A 88 14.37 24.21 -7.13
N LEU A 89 14.40 23.31 -8.11
CA LEU A 89 15.63 22.71 -8.62
C LEU A 89 16.60 23.80 -9.10
N LYS A 90 17.82 23.82 -8.55
CA LYS A 90 18.88 24.71 -9.02
C LYS A 90 19.91 23.90 -9.80
N GLN A 91 20.01 24.19 -11.09
CA GLN A 91 21.06 23.65 -11.96
C GLN A 91 22.13 24.72 -12.20
N LEU A 92 23.40 24.31 -12.19
CA LEU A 92 24.55 25.16 -12.52
C LEU A 92 25.65 24.33 -13.21
N SER A 93 26.57 25.01 -13.89
CA SER A 93 27.75 24.38 -14.51
C SER A 93 29.01 24.94 -13.88
N MET A 94 30.04 24.10 -13.71
CA MET A 94 31.36 24.52 -13.27
C MET A 94 32.49 23.72 -13.94
N PRO A 95 33.62 24.35 -14.27
CA PRO A 95 34.86 23.65 -14.56
C PRO A 95 35.50 23.18 -13.25
N ILE A 96 35.96 21.93 -13.22
CA ILE A 96 36.72 21.33 -12.11
C ILE A 96 38.17 21.11 -12.55
N SER A 97 39.11 21.40 -11.64
CA SER A 97 40.55 21.11 -11.75
C SER A 97 40.94 20.01 -10.77
N GLU A 98 41.94 19.22 -11.17
CA GLU A 98 42.62 18.23 -10.31
C GLU A 98 43.91 18.78 -9.68
N VAL A 99 44.38 19.95 -10.14
CA VAL A 99 45.66 20.55 -9.73
C VAL A 99 45.44 21.81 -8.90
N ASN A 100 44.50 22.65 -9.33
CA ASN A 100 44.18 23.91 -8.66
C ASN A 100 43.02 23.72 -7.67
N ARG A 101 43.01 24.50 -6.58
CA ARG A 101 41.87 24.53 -5.66
C ARG A 101 40.63 25.04 -6.39
N ASN A 102 39.58 24.21 -6.44
CA ASN A 102 38.29 24.59 -6.99
C ASN A 102 37.59 25.62 -6.09
N LYS A 103 36.84 26.54 -6.71
CA LYS A 103 35.99 27.49 -5.95
C LYS A 103 34.86 26.72 -5.25
N PRO A 104 34.47 27.12 -4.03
CA PRO A 104 33.28 26.57 -3.39
C PRO A 104 32.01 26.80 -4.21
N VAL A 105 31.09 25.84 -4.14
CA VAL A 105 29.78 25.89 -4.81
C VAL A 105 28.72 26.20 -3.77
N ASP A 106 28.60 27.48 -3.42
CA ASP A 106 27.59 27.97 -2.50
C ASP A 106 26.29 28.30 -3.25
N VAL A 107 25.18 27.71 -2.82
CA VAL A 107 23.88 27.77 -3.48
C VAL A 107 22.80 28.25 -2.52
N THR A 108 22.12 29.32 -2.90
CA THR A 108 20.81 29.65 -2.33
C THR A 108 19.71 28.94 -3.12
N LEU A 109 18.97 28.05 -2.46
CA LEU A 109 17.75 27.47 -2.99
C LEU A 109 16.56 28.39 -2.70
N ASN A 110 15.81 28.74 -3.75
CA ASN A 110 14.60 29.54 -3.60
C ASN A 110 13.41 28.63 -3.31
N ARG A 111 12.55 29.02 -2.36
CA ARG A 111 11.28 28.33 -2.09
C ARG A 111 10.39 28.43 -3.33
N ASP A 112 9.72 27.35 -3.68
CA ASP A 112 8.81 27.30 -4.83
C ASP A 112 7.46 26.72 -4.45
N ALA A 113 6.38 27.34 -4.89
CA ALA A 113 5.03 27.00 -4.44
C ALA A 113 4.59 25.59 -4.90
N ALA A 114 4.98 25.17 -6.11
CA ALA A 114 4.66 23.84 -6.61
C ALA A 114 5.54 22.76 -5.95
N ALA A 115 6.82 23.06 -5.70
CA ALA A 115 7.73 22.20 -4.93
C ALA A 115 7.30 22.06 -3.45
N MET A 116 6.72 23.11 -2.85
CA MET A 116 6.14 23.04 -1.50
C MET A 116 4.84 22.24 -1.48
N ALA A 117 3.93 22.46 -2.42
CA ALA A 117 2.69 21.69 -2.51
C ALA A 117 2.93 20.19 -2.77
N SER A 118 3.91 19.85 -3.63
CA SER A 118 4.28 18.44 -3.90
C SER A 118 5.09 17.79 -2.77
N ALA A 119 5.90 18.56 -2.04
CA ALA A 119 6.55 18.06 -0.82
C ALA A 119 5.53 17.82 0.31
N GLN A 120 4.53 18.70 0.44
CA GLN A 120 3.45 18.53 1.42
C GLN A 120 2.61 17.30 1.07
N SER A 121 2.13 17.16 -0.17
CA SER A 121 1.33 15.98 -0.53
C SER A 121 2.11 14.66 -0.41
N ALA A 122 3.41 14.66 -0.69
CA ALA A 122 4.26 13.49 -0.44
C ALA A 122 4.42 13.17 1.05
N ALA A 123 4.52 14.19 1.91
CA ALA A 123 4.57 14.02 3.36
C ALA A 123 3.22 13.52 3.92
N ASP A 124 2.11 14.10 3.45
CA ASP A 124 0.75 13.71 3.79
C ASP A 124 0.47 12.25 3.39
N ILE A 125 0.83 11.83 2.17
CA ILE A 125 0.71 10.45 1.71
C ILE A 125 1.57 9.50 2.55
N ALA A 126 2.81 9.88 2.86
CA ALA A 126 3.71 9.06 3.68
C ALA A 126 3.22 8.93 5.13
N GLU A 127 2.68 10.01 5.71
CA GLU A 127 2.12 10.03 7.05
C GLU A 127 0.81 9.24 7.13
N ALA A 128 -0.11 9.43 6.18
CA ALA A 128 -1.34 8.65 6.09
C ALA A 128 -1.05 7.15 5.90
N SER A 129 -0.03 6.80 5.10
CA SER A 129 0.44 5.41 4.94
C SER A 129 1.03 4.84 6.23
N ALA A 130 1.77 5.66 7.00
CA ALA A 130 2.33 5.25 8.29
C ALA A 130 1.24 5.03 9.36
N PHE A 131 0.26 5.94 9.46
CA PHE A 131 -0.91 5.75 10.32
C PHE A 131 -1.72 4.51 9.91
N LEU A 132 -1.92 4.28 8.61
CA LEU A 132 -2.65 3.11 8.10
C LEU A 132 -1.93 1.81 8.47
N SER A 133 -0.61 1.74 8.25
CA SER A 133 0.19 0.56 8.64
C SER A 133 0.12 0.31 10.14
N LYS A 134 0.33 1.34 10.97
CA LYS A 134 0.32 1.24 12.43
C LYS A 134 -1.08 0.85 12.96
N GLY A 135 -2.14 1.43 12.40
CA GLY A 135 -3.52 1.04 12.71
C GLY A 135 -3.80 -0.42 12.37
N ASN A 136 -3.37 -0.89 11.19
CA ASN A 136 -3.51 -2.29 10.79
C ASN A 136 -2.72 -3.24 11.71
N ASP A 137 -1.49 -2.88 12.10
CA ASP A 137 -0.67 -3.65 13.03
C ASP A 137 -1.31 -3.75 14.42
N LEU A 138 -1.93 -2.66 14.91
CA LEU A 138 -2.68 -2.64 16.18
C LEU A 138 -3.97 -3.47 16.08
N PHE A 139 -4.70 -3.37 14.97
CA PHE A 139 -5.90 -4.17 14.72
C PHE A 139 -5.58 -5.68 14.74
N ASN A 140 -4.52 -6.10 14.04
CA ASN A 140 -4.04 -7.48 14.02
C ASN A 140 -3.54 -7.98 15.39
N GLN A 141 -3.16 -7.07 16.30
CA GLN A 141 -2.83 -7.38 17.71
C GLN A 141 -4.06 -7.42 18.64
N GLY A 142 -5.27 -7.18 18.14
CA GLY A 142 -6.49 -7.06 18.94
C GLY A 142 -6.61 -5.75 19.72
N LYS A 143 -5.76 -4.76 19.45
CA LYS A 143 -5.73 -3.43 20.11
C LYS A 143 -6.65 -2.47 19.38
N PHE A 144 -7.94 -2.82 19.37
CA PHE A 144 -8.96 -2.11 18.58
C PHE A 144 -9.16 -0.63 19.00
N PRO A 145 -9.14 -0.25 20.29
CA PRO A 145 -9.22 1.17 20.68
C PRO A 145 -8.03 2.00 20.17
N GLU A 146 -6.82 1.45 20.22
CA GLU A 146 -5.63 2.11 19.71
C GLU A 146 -5.62 2.18 18.18
N ALA A 147 -6.00 1.09 17.49
CA ALA A 147 -6.16 1.08 16.03
C ALA A 147 -7.18 2.14 15.56
N LEU A 148 -8.33 2.22 16.24
CA LEU A 148 -9.37 3.22 16.01
C LEU A 148 -8.81 4.66 16.09
N ALA A 149 -7.97 4.96 17.07
CA ALA A 149 -7.36 6.28 17.23
C ALA A 149 -6.41 6.62 16.08
N GLU A 150 -5.59 5.68 15.59
CA GLU A 150 -4.72 5.90 14.43
C GLU A 150 -5.53 6.13 13.15
N TYR A 151 -6.61 5.37 12.93
CA TYR A 151 -7.49 5.55 11.77
C TYR A 151 -8.26 6.88 11.82
N GLN A 152 -8.70 7.32 13.00
CA GLN A 152 -9.32 8.63 13.19
C GLN A 152 -8.33 9.78 12.96
N ALA A 153 -7.05 9.61 13.28
CA ALA A 153 -6.01 10.59 12.98
C ALA A 153 -5.80 10.80 11.47
N ILE A 154 -5.98 9.76 10.65
CA ILE A 154 -6.01 9.89 9.18
C ILE A 154 -7.17 10.76 8.75
N LEU A 155 -8.41 10.42 9.16
CA LEU A 155 -9.62 11.14 8.72
C LEU A 155 -9.64 12.60 9.21
N ALA A 156 -9.02 12.91 10.36
CA ALA A 156 -8.88 14.27 10.86
C ALA A 156 -7.93 15.15 10.02
N LYS A 157 -7.00 14.56 9.27
CA LYS A 157 -6.10 15.23 8.34
C LYS A 157 -6.59 15.18 6.89
N HIS A 158 -7.22 14.05 6.53
CA HIS A 158 -7.65 13.68 5.18
C HIS A 158 -9.14 13.28 5.18
N PRO A 159 -10.06 14.24 5.40
CA PRO A 159 -11.50 13.98 5.44
C PRO A 159 -12.06 13.46 4.11
N GLU A 160 -11.32 13.59 3.01
CA GLU A 160 -11.63 13.02 1.70
C GLU A 160 -11.42 11.50 1.60
N VAL A 161 -10.62 10.88 2.48
CA VAL A 161 -10.25 9.46 2.41
C VAL A 161 -11.33 8.58 3.07
N GLN A 162 -12.54 8.61 2.50
CA GLN A 162 -13.72 7.94 3.05
C GLN A 162 -13.57 6.42 3.22
N ALA A 163 -12.69 5.78 2.44
CA ALA A 163 -12.35 4.36 2.59
C ALA A 163 -11.87 3.98 4.01
N ILE A 164 -11.22 4.91 4.75
CA ILE A 164 -10.72 4.60 6.10
C ILE A 164 -11.84 4.31 7.11
N ASN A 165 -13.08 4.73 6.82
CA ASN A 165 -14.24 4.42 7.65
C ASN A 165 -14.55 2.92 7.71
N ILE A 166 -14.08 2.13 6.74
CA ILE A 166 -14.14 0.66 6.77
C ILE A 166 -13.29 0.12 7.92
N ASN A 167 -12.09 0.66 8.11
CA ASN A 167 -11.18 0.27 9.19
C ASN A 167 -11.69 0.74 10.57
N ILE A 168 -12.27 1.94 10.64
CA ILE A 168 -12.95 2.46 11.84
C ILE A 168 -14.14 1.55 12.21
N ALA A 169 -14.97 1.17 11.24
CA ALA A 169 -16.10 0.26 11.44
C ALA A 169 -15.67 -1.19 11.76
N ASN A 170 -14.50 -1.63 11.29
CA ASN A 170 -13.88 -2.89 11.74
C ASN A 170 -13.55 -2.83 13.24
N CYS A 171 -12.94 -1.74 13.71
CA CYS A 171 -12.62 -1.56 15.13
C CYS A 171 -13.88 -1.57 16.01
N TYR A 172 -14.92 -0.80 15.64
CA TYR A 172 -16.18 -0.80 16.40
C TYR A 172 -16.87 -2.17 16.43
N TYR A 173 -16.85 -2.89 15.32
CA TYR A 173 -17.40 -4.24 15.25
C TYR A 173 -16.68 -5.21 16.18
N GLU A 174 -15.34 -5.20 16.19
CA GLU A 174 -14.57 -6.06 17.08
C GLU A 174 -14.71 -5.68 18.56
N MET A 175 -14.86 -4.38 18.84
CA MET A 175 -15.24 -3.84 20.15
C MET A 175 -16.70 -4.09 20.53
N LYS A 176 -17.42 -4.94 19.78
CA LYS A 176 -18.82 -5.35 19.98
C LYS A 176 -19.80 -4.17 20.08
N GLN A 177 -19.58 -3.16 19.22
CA GLN A 177 -20.41 -1.97 19.03
C GLN A 177 -20.86 -1.89 17.55
N PRO A 178 -21.66 -2.86 17.06
CA PRO A 178 -22.07 -2.93 15.66
C PRO A 178 -22.91 -1.72 15.22
N GLU A 179 -23.65 -1.07 16.13
CA GLU A 179 -24.43 0.14 15.84
C GLU A 179 -23.52 1.28 15.37
N LYS A 180 -22.42 1.52 16.08
CA LYS A 180 -21.43 2.55 15.69
C LYS A 180 -20.70 2.19 14.41
N ALA A 181 -20.49 0.90 14.15
CA ALA A 181 -19.90 0.43 12.90
C ALA A 181 -20.82 0.73 11.71
N VAL A 182 -22.14 0.55 11.86
CA VAL A 182 -23.16 0.93 10.87
C VAL A 182 -23.22 2.45 10.71
N GLU A 183 -23.37 3.23 11.79
CA GLU A 183 -23.42 4.70 11.74
C GLU A 183 -22.20 5.30 11.02
N THR A 184 -21.00 4.77 11.29
CA THR A 184 -19.74 5.17 10.65
C THR A 184 -19.80 4.97 9.13
N LEU A 185 -20.31 3.83 8.66
CA LEU A 185 -20.37 3.52 7.23
C LEU A 185 -21.54 4.21 6.53
N GLU A 186 -22.65 4.49 7.21
CA GLU A 186 -23.75 5.28 6.66
C GLU A 186 -23.32 6.74 6.46
N ALA A 187 -22.57 7.33 7.40
CA ALA A 187 -21.98 8.64 7.24
C ALA A 187 -20.94 8.67 6.09
N ALA A 188 -20.09 7.65 5.99
CA ALA A 188 -19.10 7.54 4.91
C ALA A 188 -19.76 7.35 3.54
N LEU A 189 -20.84 6.56 3.44
CA LEU A 189 -21.60 6.37 2.21
C LEU A 189 -22.39 7.61 1.80
N ALA A 190 -22.78 8.47 2.73
CA ALA A 190 -23.37 9.77 2.42
C ALA A 190 -22.34 10.74 1.83
N ALA A 191 -21.05 10.61 2.19
CA ALA A 191 -19.95 11.38 1.64
C ALA A 191 -19.40 10.84 0.31
N ASP A 192 -19.35 9.51 0.14
CA ASP A 192 -19.03 8.84 -1.13
C ASP A 192 -20.12 7.82 -1.54
N PRO A 193 -21.21 8.29 -2.19
CA PRO A 193 -22.33 7.43 -2.58
C PRO A 193 -22.03 6.41 -3.69
N ALA A 194 -20.83 6.41 -4.28
CA ALA A 194 -20.43 5.49 -5.34
C ALA A 194 -19.50 4.37 -4.83
N SER A 195 -19.03 4.44 -3.57
CA SER A 195 -18.08 3.49 -3.02
C SER A 195 -18.67 2.08 -2.87
N THR A 196 -18.31 1.22 -3.82
CA THR A 196 -18.63 -0.22 -3.81
C THR A 196 -18.08 -0.90 -2.55
N GLU A 197 -16.93 -0.46 -2.03
CA GLU A 197 -16.30 -1.06 -0.85
C GLU A 197 -17.07 -0.72 0.43
N ILE A 198 -17.45 0.55 0.61
CA ILE A 198 -18.28 0.98 1.75
C ILE A 198 -19.66 0.31 1.69
N MET A 199 -20.30 0.26 0.51
CA MET A 199 -21.56 -0.48 0.34
C MET A 199 -21.39 -1.97 0.66
N THR A 200 -20.31 -2.62 0.19
CA THR A 200 -20.06 -4.03 0.47
C THR A 200 -19.97 -4.27 1.97
N ARG A 201 -19.20 -3.44 2.69
CA ARG A 201 -19.01 -3.59 4.13
C ARG A 201 -20.29 -3.28 4.92
N LEU A 202 -21.03 -2.23 4.56
CA LEU A 202 -22.29 -1.88 5.20
C LEU A 202 -23.36 -2.97 4.99
N GLY A 203 -23.42 -3.54 3.78
CA GLY A 203 -24.27 -4.70 3.48
C GLY A 203 -23.91 -5.93 4.32
N ASN A 204 -22.62 -6.23 4.49
CA ASN A 204 -22.16 -7.30 5.38
C ASN A 204 -22.57 -7.06 6.84
N LEU A 205 -22.34 -5.86 7.39
CA LEU A 205 -22.75 -5.53 8.77
C LEU A 205 -24.25 -5.66 8.97
N TYR A 206 -25.06 -5.25 8.00
CA TYR A 206 -26.50 -5.46 8.05
C TYR A 206 -26.89 -6.94 8.02
N ALA A 207 -26.22 -7.76 7.20
CA ALA A 207 -26.45 -9.20 7.13
C ALA A 207 -26.08 -9.92 8.45
N GLU A 208 -24.91 -9.62 9.00
CA GLU A 208 -24.42 -10.16 10.28
C GLU A 208 -25.31 -9.76 11.46
N SER A 209 -25.90 -8.57 11.40
CA SER A 209 -26.90 -8.09 12.37
C SER A 209 -28.32 -8.65 12.12
N GLY A 210 -28.49 -9.62 11.23
CA GLY A 210 -29.79 -10.22 10.88
C GLY A 210 -30.73 -9.35 10.04
N ASN A 211 -30.32 -8.13 9.68
CA ASN A 211 -31.09 -7.15 8.91
C ASN A 211 -31.01 -7.42 7.40
N LEU A 212 -31.44 -8.62 6.99
CA LEU A 212 -31.39 -9.12 5.61
C LEU A 212 -31.93 -8.13 4.57
N GLU A 213 -33.07 -7.50 4.84
CA GLU A 213 -33.70 -6.55 3.92
C GLU A 213 -32.80 -5.34 3.65
N LYS A 214 -32.21 -4.76 4.70
CA LYS A 214 -31.27 -3.64 4.57
C LYS A 214 -29.99 -4.06 3.84
N ALA A 215 -29.46 -5.25 4.12
CA ALA A 215 -28.28 -5.77 3.45
C ALA A 215 -28.52 -5.91 1.93
N LEU A 216 -29.62 -6.54 1.52
CA LEU A 216 -30.00 -6.66 0.11
C LEU A 216 -30.28 -5.29 -0.55
N ALA A 217 -30.89 -4.35 0.18
CA ALA A 217 -31.13 -2.99 -0.31
C ALA A 217 -29.83 -2.18 -0.52
N ILE A 218 -28.80 -2.40 0.30
CA ILE A 218 -27.47 -1.80 0.08
C ILE A 218 -26.74 -2.48 -1.08
N PHE A 219 -26.70 -3.82 -1.13
CA PHE A 219 -26.06 -4.54 -2.24
C PHE A 219 -26.73 -4.26 -3.59
N GLY A 220 -28.05 -4.03 -3.62
CA GLY A 220 -28.79 -3.62 -4.81
C GLY A 220 -28.42 -2.25 -5.38
N LYS A 221 -27.70 -1.40 -4.62
CA LYS A 221 -27.16 -0.11 -5.09
C LYS A 221 -25.79 -0.24 -5.77
N ILE A 222 -25.10 -1.37 -5.60
CA ILE A 222 -23.76 -1.57 -6.17
C ILE A 222 -23.89 -1.78 -7.70
N ASP A 223 -23.21 -0.94 -8.47
CA ASP A 223 -23.00 -1.20 -9.90
C ASP A 223 -22.15 -2.46 -10.07
N GLN A 224 -22.79 -3.53 -10.53
CA GLN A 224 -22.15 -4.83 -10.69
C GLN A 224 -21.05 -4.81 -11.77
N THR A 225 -21.06 -3.83 -12.68
CA THR A 225 -20.00 -3.63 -13.67
C THR A 225 -18.76 -2.92 -13.09
N ALA A 226 -18.87 -2.30 -11.91
CA ALA A 226 -17.77 -1.68 -11.18
C ALA A 226 -17.06 -2.65 -10.21
N ILE A 227 -17.66 -3.79 -9.87
CA ILE A 227 -17.06 -4.79 -8.98
C ILE A 227 -15.79 -5.38 -9.62
N ARG A 228 -14.65 -5.30 -8.91
CA ARG A 228 -13.34 -5.88 -9.32
C ARG A 228 -12.83 -6.95 -8.36
N ASN A 229 -13.44 -7.09 -7.19
CA ASN A 229 -13.08 -8.08 -6.18
C ASN A 229 -14.16 -9.19 -6.14
N PRO A 230 -13.82 -10.48 -6.35
CA PRO A 230 -14.81 -11.56 -6.32
C PRO A 230 -15.53 -11.68 -4.97
N VAL A 231 -14.91 -11.22 -3.88
CA VAL A 231 -15.46 -11.27 -2.51
C VAL A 231 -16.78 -10.49 -2.39
N THR A 232 -16.97 -9.37 -3.11
CA THR A 232 -18.27 -8.65 -3.08
C THR A 232 -19.40 -9.52 -3.62
N PHE A 233 -19.21 -10.17 -4.76
CA PHE A 233 -20.20 -11.07 -5.34
C PHE A 233 -20.42 -12.32 -4.47
N TYR A 234 -19.35 -12.86 -3.87
CA TYR A 234 -19.41 -13.97 -2.93
C TYR A 234 -20.25 -13.64 -1.68
N ASN A 235 -20.03 -12.49 -1.04
CA ASN A 235 -20.78 -12.08 0.15
C ASN A 235 -22.29 -11.96 -0.14
N ILE A 236 -22.65 -11.37 -1.29
CA ILE A 236 -24.03 -11.30 -1.77
C ILE A 236 -24.60 -12.71 -1.96
N ALA A 237 -23.83 -13.62 -2.56
CA ALA A 237 -24.27 -14.99 -2.78
C ALA A 237 -24.46 -15.80 -1.48
N VAL A 238 -23.56 -15.66 -0.51
CA VAL A 238 -23.69 -16.30 0.81
C VAL A 238 -24.95 -15.80 1.52
N LEU A 239 -25.22 -14.50 1.48
CA LEU A 239 -26.45 -13.93 2.03
C LEU A 239 -27.71 -14.51 1.37
N LEU A 240 -27.73 -14.59 0.04
CA LEU A 240 -28.85 -15.15 -0.72
C LEU A 240 -29.06 -16.63 -0.42
N PHE A 241 -27.98 -17.41 -0.31
CA PHE A 241 -28.03 -18.83 0.07
C PHE A 241 -28.63 -19.02 1.46
N ASN A 242 -28.15 -18.27 2.46
CA ASN A 242 -28.68 -18.29 3.83
C ASN A 242 -30.14 -17.83 3.91
N SER A 243 -30.61 -17.08 2.90
CA SER A 243 -32.01 -16.64 2.75
C SER A 243 -32.89 -17.62 1.96
N GLY A 244 -32.39 -18.82 1.63
CA GLY A 244 -33.09 -19.82 0.82
C GLY A 244 -33.16 -19.50 -0.69
N LYS A 245 -32.51 -18.43 -1.15
CA LYS A 245 -32.47 -18.00 -2.56
C LYS A 245 -31.29 -18.65 -3.30
N THR A 246 -31.21 -19.98 -3.24
CA THR A 246 -30.05 -20.76 -3.74
C THR A 246 -29.76 -20.56 -5.23
N ASN A 247 -30.80 -20.39 -6.06
CA ASN A 247 -30.61 -20.10 -7.50
C ASN A 247 -30.01 -18.70 -7.74
N ASP A 248 -30.46 -17.68 -7.01
CA ASP A 248 -29.90 -16.32 -7.12
C ASP A 248 -28.44 -16.32 -6.65
N SER A 249 -28.14 -17.04 -5.57
CA SER A 249 -26.78 -17.25 -5.05
C SER A 249 -25.84 -17.81 -6.12
N LEU A 250 -26.23 -18.87 -6.85
CA LEU A 250 -25.45 -19.41 -7.97
C LEU A 250 -25.15 -18.36 -9.05
N GLY A 251 -26.13 -17.53 -9.40
CA GLY A 251 -25.93 -16.44 -10.38
C GLY A 251 -24.91 -15.39 -9.93
N TYR A 252 -24.78 -15.14 -8.63
CA TYR A 252 -23.73 -14.28 -8.08
C TYR A 252 -22.37 -14.98 -7.94
N LEU A 253 -22.33 -16.27 -7.61
CA LEU A 253 -21.08 -17.04 -7.57
C LEU A 253 -20.45 -17.21 -8.96
N GLN A 254 -21.28 -17.38 -10.00
CA GLN A 254 -20.81 -17.36 -11.39
C GLN A 254 -20.15 -16.03 -11.75
N LYS A 255 -20.66 -14.89 -11.24
CA LYS A 255 -20.02 -13.57 -11.41
C LYS A 255 -18.72 -13.45 -10.62
N ALA A 256 -18.65 -13.97 -9.39
CA ALA A 256 -17.41 -14.03 -8.62
C ALA A 256 -16.32 -14.80 -9.37
N ILE A 257 -16.64 -15.98 -9.92
CA ILE A 257 -15.70 -16.81 -10.69
C ILE A 257 -15.36 -16.19 -12.05
N ALA A 258 -16.26 -15.41 -12.65
CA ALA A 258 -15.96 -14.65 -13.86
C ALA A 258 -14.98 -13.48 -13.61
N VAL A 259 -14.94 -12.95 -12.39
CA VAL A 259 -13.92 -11.97 -11.95
C VAL A 259 -12.59 -12.65 -11.63
N ASP A 260 -12.62 -13.77 -10.91
CA ASP A 260 -11.43 -14.59 -10.63
C ASP A 260 -11.73 -16.10 -10.74
N PRO A 261 -11.30 -16.76 -11.83
CA PRO A 261 -11.48 -18.20 -12.04
C PRO A 261 -10.76 -19.11 -11.04
N ASN A 262 -9.89 -18.57 -10.19
CA ASN A 262 -9.17 -19.29 -9.13
C ASN A 262 -9.71 -18.99 -7.72
N PHE A 263 -10.81 -18.24 -7.60
CA PHE A 263 -11.42 -17.90 -6.31
C PHE A 263 -12.06 -19.13 -5.64
N ALA A 264 -11.27 -19.83 -4.81
CA ALA A 264 -11.60 -21.12 -4.24
C ALA A 264 -12.92 -21.11 -3.43
N ASP A 265 -13.15 -20.09 -2.60
CA ASP A 265 -14.35 -20.00 -1.76
C ASP A 265 -15.64 -19.89 -2.58
N GLY A 266 -15.57 -19.33 -3.81
CA GLY A 266 -16.67 -19.33 -4.76
C GLY A 266 -17.07 -20.74 -5.18
N TYR A 267 -16.09 -21.62 -5.48
CA TYR A 267 -16.35 -23.02 -5.81
C TYR A 267 -16.84 -23.83 -4.61
N TRP A 268 -16.32 -23.57 -3.40
CA TRP A 268 -16.85 -24.16 -2.17
C TRP A 268 -18.34 -23.84 -1.99
N GLN A 269 -18.71 -22.57 -2.09
CA GLN A 269 -20.09 -22.13 -1.94
C GLN A 269 -20.99 -22.64 -3.08
N MET A 270 -20.49 -22.73 -4.32
CA MET A 270 -21.24 -23.37 -5.41
C MET A 270 -21.50 -24.85 -5.16
N GLY A 271 -20.54 -25.58 -4.57
CA GLY A 271 -20.72 -26.96 -4.13
C GLY A 271 -21.87 -27.09 -3.13
N LEU A 272 -21.92 -26.21 -2.13
CA LEU A 272 -23.00 -26.15 -1.15
C LEU A 272 -24.36 -25.82 -1.82
N CYS A 273 -24.40 -24.85 -2.73
CA CYS A 273 -25.61 -24.49 -3.46
C CYS A 273 -26.14 -25.64 -4.34
N TYR A 274 -25.28 -26.32 -5.09
CA TYR A 274 -25.69 -27.46 -5.91
C TYR A 274 -26.11 -28.67 -5.08
N ALA A 275 -25.42 -28.95 -3.96
CA ALA A 275 -25.83 -30.01 -3.03
C ALA A 275 -27.22 -29.71 -2.42
N ASN A 276 -27.49 -28.45 -2.05
CA ASN A 276 -28.80 -28.02 -1.57
C ASN A 276 -29.93 -28.15 -2.61
N LEU A 277 -29.62 -27.96 -3.90
CA LEU A 277 -30.54 -28.17 -5.02
C LEU A 277 -30.66 -29.63 -5.48
N GLY A 278 -29.83 -30.54 -4.96
CA GLY A 278 -29.77 -31.95 -5.40
C GLY A 278 -29.04 -32.19 -6.72
N ASP A 279 -28.35 -31.18 -7.29
CA ASP A 279 -27.51 -31.34 -8.48
C ASP A 279 -26.14 -31.92 -8.09
N LEU A 280 -26.15 -33.19 -7.68
CA LEU A 280 -24.96 -33.89 -7.19
C LEU A 280 -23.79 -33.88 -8.19
N PRO A 281 -24.00 -34.03 -9.53
CA PRO A 281 -22.93 -33.90 -10.51
C PRO A 281 -22.21 -32.54 -10.47
N LYS A 282 -22.95 -31.42 -10.45
CA LYS A 282 -22.31 -30.09 -10.37
C LYS A 282 -21.74 -29.79 -8.98
N ALA A 283 -22.35 -30.31 -7.92
CA ALA A 283 -21.77 -30.23 -6.57
C ALA A 283 -20.39 -30.90 -6.52
N LYS A 284 -20.28 -32.10 -7.11
CA LYS A 284 -19.03 -32.87 -7.21
C LYS A 284 -17.95 -32.14 -8.00
N GLU A 285 -18.31 -31.53 -9.13
CA GLU A 285 -17.40 -30.69 -9.92
C GLU A 285 -16.87 -29.51 -9.09
N ALA A 286 -17.77 -28.75 -8.45
CA ALA A 286 -17.43 -27.56 -7.67
C ALA A 286 -16.53 -27.89 -6.45
N PHE A 287 -16.88 -28.91 -5.65
CA PHE A 287 -16.02 -29.33 -4.53
C PHE A 287 -14.67 -29.88 -4.99
N THR A 288 -14.61 -30.57 -6.14
CA THR A 288 -13.34 -31.03 -6.72
C THR A 288 -12.46 -29.85 -7.12
N LYS A 289 -13.03 -28.83 -7.77
CA LYS A 289 -12.31 -27.62 -8.17
C LYS A 289 -11.85 -26.80 -6.96
N PHE A 290 -12.66 -26.70 -5.90
CA PHE A 290 -12.26 -26.11 -4.62
C PHE A 290 -11.03 -26.81 -4.03
N LEU A 291 -11.04 -28.15 -3.93
CA LEU A 291 -9.91 -28.92 -3.40
C LEU A 291 -8.63 -28.84 -4.26
N GLN A 292 -8.76 -28.61 -5.57
CA GLN A 292 -7.61 -28.35 -6.45
C GLN A 292 -6.98 -26.98 -6.19
N LEU A 293 -7.79 -25.96 -5.85
CA LEU A 293 -7.34 -24.58 -5.64
C LEU A 293 -6.84 -24.33 -4.21
N ALA A 294 -7.47 -24.94 -3.21
CA ALA A 294 -7.17 -24.73 -1.79
C ALA A 294 -7.15 -26.07 -1.00
N PRO A 295 -6.20 -26.98 -1.29
CA PRO A 295 -6.13 -28.30 -0.63
C PRO A 295 -5.93 -28.22 0.89
N ASP A 296 -5.26 -27.16 1.36
CA ASP A 296 -4.96 -26.93 2.78
C ASP A 296 -6.00 -26.02 3.48
N SER A 297 -7.12 -25.70 2.83
CA SER A 297 -8.19 -24.89 3.44
C SER A 297 -8.82 -25.59 4.65
N PRO A 298 -9.24 -24.85 5.70
CA PRO A 298 -10.03 -25.41 6.81
C PRO A 298 -11.29 -26.17 6.36
N ASN A 299 -11.87 -25.81 5.20
CA ASN A 299 -13.05 -26.47 4.63
C ASN A 299 -12.70 -27.73 3.79
N ALA A 300 -11.42 -28.01 3.51
CA ALA A 300 -11.01 -29.15 2.68
C ALA A 300 -11.45 -30.52 3.25
N PRO A 301 -11.36 -30.81 4.56
CA PRO A 301 -11.88 -32.07 5.12
C PRO A 301 -13.40 -32.21 4.94
N ALA A 302 -14.15 -31.10 5.04
CA ALA A 302 -15.59 -31.09 4.83
C ALA A 302 -15.93 -31.38 3.35
N ALA A 303 -15.26 -30.71 2.40
CA ALA A 303 -15.41 -30.97 0.97
C ALA A 303 -15.10 -32.43 0.61
N GLN A 304 -14.02 -33.01 1.14
CA GLN A 304 -13.67 -34.42 0.94
C GLN A 304 -14.73 -35.38 1.48
N ASN A 305 -15.34 -35.07 2.63
CA ASN A 305 -16.38 -35.92 3.21
C ASN A 305 -17.69 -35.82 2.42
N ILE A 306 -18.09 -34.62 1.97
CA ILE A 306 -19.23 -34.45 1.08
C ILE A 306 -19.00 -35.21 -0.23
N LEU A 307 -17.83 -35.08 -0.86
CA LEU A 307 -17.48 -35.79 -2.11
C LEU A 307 -17.51 -37.33 -2.01
N LYS A 308 -17.33 -37.90 -0.81
CA LYS A 308 -17.49 -39.36 -0.57
C LYS A 308 -18.95 -39.79 -0.44
N SER A 309 -19.86 -38.85 -0.17
CA SER A 309 -21.30 -39.06 -0.05
C SER A 309 -22.11 -38.71 -1.31
N LEU A 310 -21.46 -38.15 -2.34
CA LEU A 310 -22.01 -37.77 -3.66
C LEU A 310 -21.66 -38.79 -4.77
#